data_AF-A0A6B3I7Z9-F1
#
_entry.id   AF-A0A6B3I7Z9-F1
#
_cell.length_a   1.000
_cell.length_b   1.000
_cell.length_c   1.000
_cell.angle_alpha   90.00
_cell.angle_beta   90.00
_cell.angle_gamma   90.00
#
_symmetry.space_group_name_H-M   'P 1'
#
loop_
_entity.id
_entity.type
_entity.pdbx_description
1 polymer ?
#
loop_
_entity_poly.entity_id
_entity_poly.type
_entity_poly.pdbx_seq_one_letter_code
_entity_poly.pdbx_strand_id
1 'polypeptide(L)' 'VDADMHDPDAILGSQEFRELIDLNRPVGLMVIGIMHFILPPDDRRLITRLLDPLPSGSYLAMTIGTADFAPEEVNRVAQE' A
#
# COMPACT_ATOMS: atom_id res chain seq x y z
N VAL A 1 4.35 3.38 12.31
CA VAL A 1 4.21 2.01 12.82
C VAL A 1 5.10 1.10 12.02
N ASP A 2 5.77 0.17 12.68
CA ASP A 2 6.50 -0.91 12.01
C ASP A 2 5.50 -2.06 11.83
N ALA A 3 5.18 -2.39 10.58
CA ALA A 3 4.15 -3.35 10.21
C ALA A 3 4.43 -3.95 8.83
N ASP A 4 4.02 -5.20 8.65
CA ASP A 4 4.06 -5.89 7.36
C ASP A 4 2.92 -5.41 6.48
N MET A 5 3.23 -5.02 5.25
CA MET A 5 2.21 -4.63 4.27
C MET A 5 1.24 -5.79 3.98
N HIS A 6 1.63 -7.05 4.09
CA HIS A 6 0.73 -8.20 3.89
C HIS A 6 -0.43 -8.24 4.91
N ASP A 7 -0.30 -7.53 6.03
CA ASP A 7 -1.32 -7.34 7.06
C ASP A 7 -1.70 -5.85 7.21
N PRO A 8 -2.52 -5.30 6.29
CA PRO A 8 -2.96 -3.91 6.38
C PRO A 8 -3.77 -3.61 7.67
N ASP A 9 -4.35 -4.62 8.32
CA ASP A 9 -5.07 -4.43 9.58
C ASP A 9 -4.11 -4.12 10.75
N ALA A 10 -2.87 -4.58 10.70
CA ALA A 10 -1.84 -4.18 11.67
C ALA A 10 -1.54 -2.66 11.57
N ILE A 11 -1.57 -2.09 10.36
CA ILE A 11 -1.38 -0.65 10.14
C ILE A 11 -2.61 0.13 10.62
N LEU A 12 -3.80 -0.22 10.10
CA LEU A 12 -5.06 0.49 10.36
C LEU A 12 -5.54 0.33 11.82
N GLY A 13 -5.19 -0.80 12.44
CA GLY A 13 -5.54 -1.13 13.82
C GLY A 13 -4.63 -0.51 14.87
N SER A 14 -3.45 -0.03 14.46
CA SER A 14 -2.45 0.53 15.36
C SER A 14 -2.95 1.78 16.10
N GLN A 15 -2.43 1.97 17.32
CA GLN A 15 -2.78 3.13 18.13
C GLN A 15 -2.28 4.42 17.47
N GLU A 16 -1.06 4.41 16.95
CA GLU A 16 -0.43 5.57 16.32
C GLU A 16 -1.17 6.01 15.06
N PHE A 17 -1.67 5.08 14.23
CA PHE A 17 -2.50 5.44 13.07
C PHE A 17 -3.79 6.15 13.52
N ARG A 18 -4.49 5.60 14.52
CA ARG A 18 -5.76 6.13 15.02
C ARG A 18 -5.61 7.49 15.73
N GLU A 19 -4.45 7.76 16.32
CA GLU A 19 -4.14 9.05 16.96
C GLU A 19 -3.75 10.13 15.94
N LEU A 20 -3.09 9.75 14.84
CA LEU A 20 -2.54 10.70 13.87
C LEU A 20 -3.48 10.99 12.69
N ILE A 21 -4.28 10.02 12.27
CA ILE A 21 -5.13 10.11 11.08
C ILE A 21 -6.61 10.19 11.49
N ASP A 22 -7.19 11.38 11.29
CA ASP A 22 -8.63 11.59 11.44
C ASP A 22 -9.38 11.13 10.18
N LEU A 23 -10.03 9.97 10.26
CA LEU A 23 -10.84 9.41 9.18
C LEU A 23 -12.26 9.99 9.09
N ASN A 24 -12.59 11.02 9.89
CA ASN A 24 -13.83 11.79 9.70
C ASN A 24 -13.70 12.87 8.60
N ARG A 25 -12.50 13.04 8.04
CA ARG A 25 -12.21 13.98 6.94
C ARG A 25 -11.47 13.26 5.80
N PRO A 26 -11.60 13.72 4.55
CA PRO A 26 -10.83 13.18 3.42
C PRO A 26 -9.33 13.11 3.69
N VAL A 27 -8.70 12.00 3.29
CA VAL A 27 -7.25 11.79 3.45
C VAL A 27 -6.59 11.41 2.12
N GLY A 28 -5.27 11.58 2.04
CA GLY A 28 -4.46 11.06 0.94
C GLY A 28 -3.78 9.75 1.37
N LEU A 29 -4.04 8.65 0.66
CA LEU A 29 -3.29 7.42 0.76
C LEU A 29 -2.19 7.39 -0.31
N MET A 30 -0.96 7.13 0.10
CA MET A 30 0.19 7.01 -0.79
C MET A 30 0.78 5.60 -0.69
N VAL A 31 0.77 4.87 -1.80
CA VAL A 31 1.39 3.54 -1.91
C VAL A 31 2.46 3.58 -2.99
N ILE A 32 3.67 3.97 -2.60
CA ILE A 32 4.74 4.33 -3.53
C ILE A 32 5.84 3.28 -3.48
N GLY A 33 6.10 2.60 -4.59
CA GLY A 33 7.22 1.65 -4.70
C GLY A 33 7.03 0.36 -3.90
N ILE A 34 5.80 -0.02 -3.58
CA ILE A 34 5.51 -1.21 -2.76
C ILE A 34 4.82 -2.31 -3.59
N MET A 35 3.85 -1.95 -4.43
CA MET A 35 2.92 -2.93 -5.02
C MET A 35 3.57 -3.96 -5.96
N HIS A 36 4.77 -3.70 -6.47
CA HIS A 36 5.49 -4.67 -7.31
C HIS A 36 6.12 -5.83 -6.52
N PHE A 37 6.10 -5.77 -5.18
CA PHE A 37 6.49 -6.88 -4.30
C PHE A 37 5.31 -7.76 -3.87
N ILE A 38 4.08 -7.32 -4.10
CA ILE A 38 2.87 -8.05 -3.70
C ILE A 38 2.29 -8.72 -4.94
N LEU A 39 2.33 -10.05 -4.98
CA LEU A 39 1.89 -10.81 -6.15
C LEU A 39 0.36 -11.03 -6.14
N PRO A 40 -0.29 -11.14 -7.31
CA PRO A 40 -1.68 -11.56 -7.40
C PRO A 40 -1.90 -12.95 -6.77
N PRO A 41 -3.05 -13.18 -6.11
CA PRO A 41 -4.22 -12.31 -6.04
C PRO A 41 -4.23 -11.34 -4.84
N ASP A 42 -3.19 -11.33 -4.01
CA ASP A 42 -3.19 -10.57 -2.75
C ASP A 42 -3.11 -9.06 -2.98
N ASP A 43 -2.45 -8.62 -4.05
CA ASP A 43 -2.32 -7.23 -4.47
C ASP A 43 -3.63 -6.42 -4.38
N ARG A 44 -4.70 -6.94 -4.98
CA ARG A 44 -6.01 -6.28 -5.02
C ARG A 44 -6.67 -6.27 -3.66
N ARG A 45 -6.65 -7.41 -2.95
CA ARG A 45 -7.27 -7.56 -1.63
C ARG A 45 -6.67 -6.55 -0.65
N LEU A 46 -5.36 -6.39 -0.70
CA LEU A 46 -4.60 -5.54 0.20
C LEU A 46 -4.92 -4.05 -0.05
N ILE A 47 -4.89 -3.62 -1.31
CA ILE A 47 -5.27 -2.23 -1.66
C ILE A 47 -6.72 -1.94 -1.32
N THR A 48 -7.66 -2.84 -1.62
CA THR A 48 -9.06 -2.66 -1.21
C THR A 48 -9.15 -2.48 0.31
N ARG A 49 -8.44 -3.31 1.08
CA ARG A 49 -8.48 -3.22 2.55
C ARG A 49 -7.99 -1.88 3.09
N LEU A 50 -6.97 -1.28 2.46
CA LEU A 50 -6.46 0.05 2.82
C LEU A 50 -7.39 1.19 2.41
N LEU A 51 -8.16 1.01 1.33
CA LEU A 51 -9.10 2.02 0.82
C LEU A 51 -10.45 2.00 1.53
N ASP A 52 -10.93 0.83 1.95
CA ASP A 52 -12.23 0.63 2.61
C ASP A 52 -12.54 1.61 3.76
N PRO A 53 -11.61 1.91 4.69
CA PRO A 53 -11.90 2.81 5.80
C PRO A 53 -11.81 4.30 5.41
N LEU A 54 -11.37 4.64 4.19
CA LEU A 54 -11.15 6.01 3.80
C LEU A 54 -12.48 6.71 3.46
N PRO A 55 -12.74 7.90 4.02
CA PRO A 55 -13.98 8.62 3.76
C PRO A 55 -14.06 9.11 2.30
N SER A 56 -15.28 9.24 1.78
CA SER A 56 -15.55 9.82 0.46
C SER A 56 -14.84 11.17 0.28
N GLY A 57 -14.22 11.36 -0.89
CA GLY A 57 -13.39 12.53 -1.20
C GLY A 57 -11.90 12.32 -0.89
N SER A 58 -11.51 11.19 -0.32
CA SER A 58 -10.11 10.78 -0.19
C SER A 58 -9.47 10.48 -1.55
N TYR A 59 -8.14 10.51 -1.60
CA TYR A 59 -7.36 10.31 -2.82
C TYR A 59 -6.32 9.20 -2.65
N LEU A 60 -6.03 8.48 -3.74
CA LEU A 60 -4.95 7.51 -3.82
C LEU A 60 -3.88 8.00 -4.80
N ALA A 61 -2.63 8.02 -4.36
CA ALA A 61 -1.45 8.08 -5.22
C ALA A 61 -0.69 6.75 -5.13
N MET A 62 -0.40 6.13 -6.27
CA MET A 62 0.24 4.83 -6.31
C MET A 62 1.27 4.75 -7.44
N THR A 63 2.40 4.12 -7.16
CA THR A 63 3.41 3.79 -8.18
C THR A 63 3.72 2.30 -8.18
N ILE A 64 4.02 1.77 -9.37
CA ILE A 64 4.44 0.39 -9.57
C ILE A 64 5.74 0.39 -10.36
N GLY A 65 6.72 -0.40 -9.91
CA GLY A 65 7.93 -0.66 -10.67
C GLY A 65 7.62 -1.67 -11.77
N THR A 66 8.08 -1.42 -12.99
CA THR A 66 7.99 -2.34 -14.11
C THR A 66 9.38 -2.68 -14.63
N ALA A 67 9.50 -3.82 -15.30
CA ALA A 67 10.75 -4.26 -15.93
C ALA A 67 11.04 -3.53 -17.26
N ASP A 68 10.21 -2.57 -17.66
CA ASP A 68 10.19 -1.99 -19.01
C ASP A 68 11.51 -1.32 -19.41
N PHE A 69 12.25 -0.76 -18.43
CA PHE A 69 13.46 0.03 -18.67
C PHE A 69 14.74 -0.56 -18.07
N ALA A 70 14.63 -1.61 -17.24
CA ALA A 70 15.75 -2.25 -16.53
C ALA A 70 15.41 -3.71 -16.19
N PRO A 71 15.16 -4.57 -17.19
CA PRO A 71 14.61 -5.89 -16.96
C PRO A 71 15.56 -6.82 -16.20
N GLU A 72 16.87 -6.72 -16.41
CA GLU A 72 17.85 -7.56 -15.72
C GLU A 72 17.93 -7.21 -14.23
N GLU A 73 17.95 -5.92 -13.92
CA GLU A 73 18.00 -5.41 -12.55
C GLU A 73 16.71 -5.73 -11.79
N VAL A 74 15.55 -5.51 -12.41
CA VAL A 74 14.25 -5.84 -11.81
C VAL A 74 14.12 -7.35 -11.58
N ASN A 75 14.52 -8.17 -12.55
CA ASN A 75 14.48 -9.62 -12.38
C ASN A 75 15.44 -10.11 -11.29
N ARG A 76 16.62 -9.48 -11.13
CA ARG A 76 17.54 -9.82 -10.04
C ARG A 76 16.90 -9.57 -8.67
N VAL A 77 16.26 -8.42 -8.49
CA VAL A 77 15.57 -8.06 -7.25
C VAL A 77 14.38 -8.99 -7.00
N ALA A 78 13.66 -9.42 -8.04
CA ALA A 78 12.52 -10.33 -7.91
C ALA A 78 12.90 -11.78 -7.52
N GLN A 79 14.19 -12.14 -7.55
CA GLN A 79 14.69 -13.47 -7.16
C GLN A 79 15.25 -13.52 -5.73
N GLU A 80 15.34 -12.37 -5.06
CA GLU A 80 15.75 -12.24 -3.65
C GLU A 80 14.53 -12.30 -2.72
#